data_AF-A0A662NL25-F1
#
_entry.id   AF-A0A662NL25-F1
#
_cell.length_a   1.000
_cell.length_b   1.000
_cell.length_c   1.000
_cell.angle_alpha   90.00
_cell.angle_beta   90.00
_cell.angle_gamma   90.00
#
_symmetry.space_group_name_H-M   'P 1'
#
loop_
_entity.id
_entity.type
_entity.pdbx_description
1 polymer ?
#
loop_
_entity_poly.entity_id
_entity_poly.type
_entity_poly.pdbx_seq_one_letter_code
_entity_poly.pdbx_strand_id
1 'polypeptide(L)'
;MINPYLQVALRHRQDWNWELREKCVKRYSWAIPSNEALNIISKYSGIVEMGAGTGYWSRLLQDMGVSILPFDQHVGEDNTYGHRRSWTTVYRGGDEILSKFSPSVNLFMCWPPYDTPMAYDCLMSFRGKYLIYVGEGYYGCTGDDRFHCELEERWDGVLYQDIPQWYGLNDGLYIYKRR
;
A
#
# COMPACT_ATOMS: atom_id res chain seq x y z
N MET A 1 11.89 -11.45 11.13
CA MET A 1 10.86 -10.39 11.25
C MET A 1 9.63 -10.98 11.92
N ILE A 2 9.01 -10.26 12.85
CA ILE A 2 7.73 -10.67 13.45
C ILE A 2 6.60 -9.91 12.73
N ASN A 3 5.75 -10.63 11.98
CA ASN A 3 4.56 -10.09 11.31
C ASN A 3 3.29 -10.63 12.02
N PRO A 4 2.83 -9.98 13.10
CA PRO A 4 1.67 -10.44 13.85
C PRO A 4 0.36 -10.38 13.06
N TYR A 5 0.23 -9.46 12.08
CA TYR A 5 -0.99 -9.35 11.29
C TYR A 5 -1.19 -10.60 10.42
N LEU A 6 -0.13 -11.06 9.74
CA LEU A 6 -0.15 -12.30 8.97
C LEU A 6 -0.53 -13.51 9.83
N GLN A 7 0.00 -13.60 11.05
CA GLN A 7 -0.32 -14.70 11.97
C GLN A 7 -1.80 -14.73 12.38
N VAL A 8 -2.40 -13.56 12.62
CA VAL A 8 -3.84 -13.45 12.92
C VAL A 8 -4.66 -13.80 11.68
N ALA A 9 -4.32 -13.24 10.52
CA ALA A 9 -5.03 -13.50 9.27
C ALA A 9 -5.04 -15.00 8.92
N LEU A 10 -3.89 -15.68 9.00
CA LEU A 10 -3.80 -17.10 8.66
C LEU A 10 -4.66 -18.00 9.57
N ARG A 11 -4.90 -17.60 10.83
CA ARG A 11 -5.78 -18.32 11.77
C ARG A 11 -7.27 -18.13 11.47
N HIS A 12 -7.63 -17.03 10.81
CA HIS A 12 -9.03 -16.59 10.66
C HIS A 12 -9.44 -16.33 9.21
N ARG A 13 -8.63 -16.73 8.22
CA ARG A 13 -8.81 -16.37 6.81
C ARG A 13 -10.13 -16.84 6.18
N GLN A 14 -10.77 -17.87 6.74
CA GLN A 14 -12.05 -18.40 6.25
C GLN A 14 -13.23 -18.01 7.14
N ASP A 15 -12.98 -17.28 8.23
CA ASP A 15 -14.02 -16.85 9.15
C ASP A 15 -14.59 -15.51 8.69
N TRP A 16 -15.90 -15.43 8.52
CA TRP A 16 -16.58 -14.14 8.43
C TRP A 16 -16.51 -13.46 9.80
N ASN A 17 -15.47 -12.64 10.02
CA ASN A 17 -15.23 -11.96 11.29
C ASN A 17 -14.92 -10.47 11.09
N TRP A 18 -15.99 -9.70 10.87
CA TRP A 18 -15.92 -8.25 10.64
C TRP A 18 -15.26 -7.49 11.79
N GLU A 19 -15.59 -7.82 13.04
CA GLU A 19 -15.03 -7.13 14.20
C GLU A 19 -13.51 -7.33 14.32
N LEU A 20 -13.03 -8.55 14.03
CA LEU A 20 -11.61 -8.83 14.04
C LEU A 20 -10.91 -8.07 12.90
N ARG A 21 -11.48 -8.09 11.70
CA ARG A 21 -10.97 -7.30 10.57
C ARG A 21 -10.86 -5.83 10.95
N GLU A 22 -11.93 -5.24 11.49
CA GLU A 22 -11.96 -3.82 11.87
C GLU A 22 -10.85 -3.48 12.87
N LYS A 23 -10.66 -4.32 13.90
CA LYS A 23 -9.56 -4.17 14.87
C LYS A 23 -8.19 -4.28 14.20
N CYS A 24 -8.04 -5.23 13.29
CA CYS A 24 -6.78 -5.48 12.58
C CYS A 24 -6.43 -4.34 11.61
N VAL A 25 -7.35 -3.89 10.77
CA VAL A 25 -7.07 -2.81 9.80
C VAL A 25 -6.73 -1.50 10.50
N LYS A 26 -7.41 -1.18 11.61
CA LYS A 26 -7.11 -0.01 12.45
C LYS A 26 -5.74 -0.09 13.13
N ARG A 27 -5.28 -1.31 13.44
CA ARG A 27 -4.00 -1.54 14.12
C ARG A 27 -2.83 -1.65 13.15
N TYR A 28 -3.02 -2.26 11.98
CA TYR A 28 -1.95 -2.69 11.10
C TYR A 28 -2.05 -2.00 9.73
N SER A 29 -2.90 -2.51 8.84
CA SER A 29 -3.07 -1.98 7.48
C SER A 29 -4.34 -2.57 6.88
N TRP A 30 -4.87 -1.93 5.85
CA TRP A 30 -6.05 -2.44 5.14
C TRP A 30 -5.79 -3.81 4.49
N ALA A 31 -4.75 -3.92 3.67
CA ALA A 31 -4.28 -5.19 3.12
C ALA A 31 -3.27 -5.89 4.04
N ILE A 32 -3.20 -7.22 3.97
CA ILE A 32 -2.37 -8.05 4.84
C ILE A 32 -1.00 -8.33 4.18
N PRO A 33 0.13 -7.91 4.77
CA PRO A 33 1.44 -8.24 4.25
C PRO A 33 1.77 -9.72 4.43
N SER A 34 2.02 -10.43 3.33
CA SER A 34 2.67 -11.75 3.35
C SER A 34 4.19 -11.62 3.32
N ASN A 35 4.89 -12.67 3.74
CA ASN A 35 6.35 -12.70 3.64
C ASN A 35 6.80 -12.67 2.18
N GLU A 36 6.04 -13.32 1.30
CA GLU A 36 6.26 -13.38 -0.14
C GLU A 36 6.15 -11.98 -0.76
N ALA A 37 5.09 -11.24 -0.42
CA ALA A 37 4.90 -9.86 -0.88
C ALA A 37 6.05 -8.95 -0.41
N LEU A 38 6.42 -9.03 0.87
CA LEU A 38 7.53 -8.25 1.42
C LEU A 38 8.86 -8.56 0.72
N ASN A 39 9.15 -9.83 0.44
CA ASN A 39 10.33 -10.28 -0.30
C ASN A 39 10.34 -9.84 -1.77
N ILE A 40 9.18 -9.65 -2.39
CA ILE A 40 9.08 -9.09 -3.74
C ILE A 40 9.36 -7.59 -3.69
N ILE A 41 8.69 -6.87 -2.79
CA ILE A 41 8.82 -5.41 -2.65
C ILE A 41 10.27 -5.03 -2.27
N SER A 42 10.96 -5.83 -1.47
CA SER A 42 12.33 -5.55 -1.06
C SER A 42 13.33 -5.45 -2.22
N LYS A 43 13.01 -6.04 -3.38
CA LYS A 43 13.82 -5.95 -4.62
C LYS A 43 13.76 -4.57 -5.28
N TYR A 44 12.82 -3.72 -4.85
CA TYR A 44 12.57 -2.39 -5.40
C TYR A 44 12.99 -1.27 -4.43
N SER A 45 13.92 -1.55 -3.51
CA SER A 45 14.43 -0.60 -2.51
C SER A 45 14.77 0.78 -3.10
N GLY A 46 14.55 1.82 -2.31
CA GLY A 46 14.43 3.20 -2.81
C GLY A 46 12.96 3.51 -3.11
N ILE A 47 12.12 3.42 -2.08
CA ILE A 47 10.66 3.49 -2.19
C ILE A 47 10.15 4.75 -1.48
N VAL A 48 9.14 5.38 -2.06
CA VAL A 48 8.26 6.32 -1.37
C VAL A 48 6.88 5.68 -1.28
N GLU A 49 6.37 5.51 -0.06
CA GLU A 49 5.01 5.01 0.18
C GLU A 49 4.05 6.19 0.33
N MET A 50 2.96 6.17 -0.43
CA MET A 50 1.90 7.18 -0.38
C MET A 50 0.63 6.56 0.20
N GLY A 51 -0.02 7.27 1.13
CA GLY A 51 -1.17 6.74 1.86
C GLY A 51 -0.77 5.67 2.87
N ALA A 52 0.35 5.87 3.57
CA ALA A 52 0.95 4.85 4.43
C ALA A 52 0.11 4.49 5.67
N GLY A 53 -0.87 5.31 6.05
CA GLY A 53 -1.69 5.12 7.25
C GLY A 53 -0.82 5.02 8.51
N THR A 54 -0.82 3.86 9.17
CA THR A 54 0.05 3.62 10.34
C THR A 54 1.51 3.36 9.99
N GLY A 55 1.86 3.19 8.71
CA GLY A 55 3.19 2.82 8.23
C GLY A 55 3.57 1.36 8.53
N TYR A 56 2.61 0.44 8.59
CA TYR A 56 2.88 -0.95 8.97
C TYR A 56 3.71 -1.69 7.91
N TRP A 57 3.34 -1.58 6.64
CA TRP A 57 4.14 -2.12 5.53
C TRP A 57 5.54 -1.53 5.51
N SER A 58 5.65 -0.20 5.60
CA SER A 58 6.95 0.48 5.73
C SER A 58 7.79 -0.05 6.88
N ARG A 59 7.19 -0.26 8.07
CA ARG A 59 7.94 -0.79 9.21
C ARG A 59 8.51 -2.18 8.91
N LEU A 60 7.71 -3.08 8.35
CA LEU A 60 8.17 -4.44 8.03
C LEU A 60 9.28 -4.42 6.96
N LEU A 61 9.15 -3.56 5.94
CA LEU A 61 10.17 -3.40 4.90
C LEU A 61 11.47 -2.77 5.46
N GLN A 62 11.37 -1.78 6.36
CA GLN A 62 12.51 -1.22 7.07
C GLN A 62 13.25 -2.27 7.90
N ASP A 63 12.52 -3.17 8.57
CA ASP A 63 13.11 -4.30 9.30
C ASP A 63 13.84 -5.31 8.37
N MET A 64 13.59 -5.27 7.06
CA MET A 64 14.34 -6.02 6.04
C MET A 64 15.51 -5.23 5.43
N GLY A 65 15.76 -4.00 5.90
CA GLY A 65 16.80 -3.13 5.34
C GLY A 65 16.39 -2.41 4.05
N VAL A 66 15.09 -2.36 3.72
CA VAL A 66 14.58 -1.63 2.55
C VAL A 66 14.59 -0.14 2.85
N SER A 67 15.14 0.66 1.92
CA SER A 67 15.06 2.11 1.97
C SER A 67 13.67 2.55 1.53
N ILE A 68 12.81 2.91 2.47
CA ILE A 68 11.43 3.34 2.23
C ILE A 68 11.05 4.54 3.10
N LEU A 69 10.40 5.53 2.49
CA LEU A 69 9.90 6.74 3.14
C LEU A 69 8.37 6.80 3.03
N PRO A 70 7.64 6.58 4.14
CA PRO A 70 6.18 6.65 4.15
C PRO A 70 5.64 8.06 4.36
N PHE A 71 4.63 8.41 3.57
CA PHE A 71 3.86 9.64 3.67
C PHE A 71 2.36 9.36 3.75
N ASP A 72 1.67 10.25 4.48
CA ASP A 72 0.23 10.29 4.55
C ASP A 72 -0.24 11.73 4.74
N GLN A 73 -1.41 12.08 4.21
CA GLN A 73 -2.02 13.40 4.42
C GLN A 73 -2.42 13.60 5.89
N HIS A 74 -2.80 12.50 6.56
CA HIS A 74 -3.34 12.48 7.91
C HIS A 74 -2.48 11.61 8.84
N VAL A 75 -1.54 12.24 9.54
CA VAL A 75 -0.60 11.57 10.45
C VAL A 75 -0.98 11.75 11.92
N GLY A 76 -0.70 10.74 12.75
CA GLY A 76 -0.90 10.82 14.19
C GLY A 76 -2.38 10.99 14.57
N GLU A 77 -2.66 11.99 15.42
CA GLU A 77 -4.02 12.26 15.92
C GLU A 77 -4.99 12.77 14.84
N ASP A 78 -4.47 13.30 13.73
CA ASP A 78 -5.28 13.74 12.59
C ASP A 78 -5.77 12.58 11.71
N ASN A 79 -5.33 11.35 11.99
CA ASN A 79 -5.72 10.19 11.20
C ASN A 79 -7.20 9.82 11.40
N THR A 80 -8.00 10.02 10.36
CA THR A 80 -9.45 9.83 10.37
C THR A 80 -9.90 8.37 10.30
N TYR A 81 -8.99 7.43 10.02
CA TYR A 81 -9.28 5.99 9.95
C TYR A 81 -9.19 5.29 11.31
N GLY A 82 -9.02 6.05 12.40
CA GLY A 82 -9.00 5.52 13.77
C GLY A 82 -7.67 4.88 14.17
N HIS A 83 -6.59 5.18 13.42
CA HIS A 83 -5.24 4.77 13.74
C HIS A 83 -4.74 5.52 14.99
N ARG A 84 -4.41 4.77 16.04
CA ARG A 84 -3.99 5.37 17.34
C ARG A 84 -2.48 5.40 17.54
N ARG A 85 -1.72 4.59 16.78
CA ARG A 85 -0.26 4.50 16.86
C ARG A 85 0.31 4.13 15.49
N SER A 86 1.37 4.83 15.10
CA SER A 86 2.18 4.46 13.93
C SER A 86 3.21 3.40 14.31
N TRP A 87 3.55 2.54 13.36
CA TRP A 87 4.58 1.50 13.49
C TRP A 87 5.98 2.00 13.12
N THR A 88 6.04 3.11 12.39
CA THR A 88 7.25 3.86 12.05
C THR A 88 6.91 5.34 11.92
N THR A 89 7.91 6.19 11.68
CA THR A 89 7.70 7.60 11.37
C THR A 89 7.02 7.72 10.01
N VAL A 90 5.79 8.25 10.00
CA VAL A 90 5.06 8.61 8.77
C VAL A 90 5.09 10.12 8.64
N TYR A 91 5.56 10.62 7.51
CA TYR A 91 5.69 12.03 7.25
C TYR A 91 4.38 12.59 6.67
N ARG A 92 4.07 13.85 6.98
CA ARG A 92 2.91 14.51 6.36
C ARG A 92 3.23 14.90 4.93
N GLY A 93 2.37 14.53 3.99
CA GLY A 93 2.45 14.95 2.59
C GLY A 93 1.47 14.20 1.70
N GLY A 94 1.10 14.82 0.58
CA GLY A 94 0.30 14.21 -0.49
C GLY A 94 1.14 13.96 -1.74
N ASP A 95 0.48 13.86 -2.89
CA ASP A 95 1.11 13.61 -4.18
C ASP A 95 2.12 14.70 -4.58
N GLU A 96 1.95 15.94 -4.08
CA GLU A 96 2.76 17.09 -4.44
C GLU A 96 4.26 16.89 -4.15
N ILE A 97 4.59 16.03 -3.20
CA ILE A 97 5.97 15.75 -2.83
C ILE A 97 6.66 14.79 -3.79
N LEU A 98 5.92 13.98 -4.55
CA LEU A 98 6.48 12.95 -5.43
C LEU A 98 7.37 13.56 -6.51
N SER A 99 7.01 14.77 -6.96
CA SER A 99 7.78 15.56 -7.93
C SER A 99 9.19 15.91 -7.44
N LYS A 100 9.41 15.92 -6.12
CA LYS A 100 10.68 16.28 -5.46
C LYS A 100 11.65 15.09 -5.37
N PHE A 101 11.17 13.86 -5.55
CA PHE A 101 12.02 12.67 -5.51
C PHE A 101 12.71 12.42 -6.85
N SER A 102 13.88 11.78 -6.78
CA SER A 102 14.60 11.32 -7.98
C SER A 102 13.75 10.34 -8.78
N PRO A 103 13.79 10.35 -10.13
CA PRO A 103 13.15 9.33 -10.97
C PRO A 103 13.65 7.88 -10.71
N SER A 104 14.74 7.71 -9.97
CA SER A 104 15.21 6.39 -9.53
C SER A 104 14.40 5.78 -8.39
N VAL A 105 13.56 6.58 -7.70
CA VAL A 105 12.69 6.11 -6.61
C VAL A 105 11.45 5.42 -7.19
N ASN A 106 11.01 4.37 -6.52
CA ASN A 106 9.79 3.64 -6.83
C ASN A 106 8.62 4.12 -5.96
N LEU A 107 7.40 4.10 -6.50
CA LEU A 107 6.20 4.46 -5.76
C LEU A 107 5.58 3.19 -5.17
N PHE A 108 5.19 3.22 -3.90
CA PHE A 108 4.37 2.20 -3.27
C PHE A 108 3.04 2.79 -2.79
N MET A 109 1.93 2.13 -3.14
CA MET A 109 0.60 2.46 -2.62
C MET A 109 -0.07 1.18 -2.14
N CYS A 110 -0.48 1.17 -0.87
CA CYS A 110 -1.26 0.08 -0.30
C CYS A 110 -2.66 0.59 0.04
N TRP A 111 -3.67 0.05 -0.65
CA TRP A 111 -5.08 0.32 -0.40
C TRP A 111 -5.44 1.81 -0.48
N PRO A 112 -5.13 2.49 -1.61
CA PRO A 112 -5.54 3.87 -1.77
C PRO A 112 -7.06 4.01 -1.66
N PRO A 113 -7.58 5.11 -1.08
CA PRO A 113 -8.99 5.24 -0.76
C PRO A 113 -9.88 5.10 -2.00
N TYR A 114 -10.96 4.32 -1.86
CA TYR A 114 -11.95 4.05 -2.91
C TYR A 114 -12.61 5.34 -3.41
N ASP A 115 -12.75 5.46 -4.73
CA ASP A 115 -13.45 6.57 -5.40
C ASP A 115 -12.92 7.96 -4.98
N THR A 116 -11.59 8.04 -4.81
CA THR A 116 -10.88 9.30 -4.57
C THR A 116 -9.75 9.49 -5.57
N PRO A 117 -9.38 10.75 -5.88
CA PRO A 117 -8.33 11.04 -6.86
C PRO A 117 -6.92 10.67 -6.38
N MET A 118 -6.73 10.34 -5.10
CA MET A 118 -5.40 10.24 -4.47
C MET A 118 -4.42 9.34 -5.24
N ALA A 119 -4.86 8.16 -5.68
CA ALA A 119 -4.00 7.23 -6.40
C ALA A 119 -3.63 7.77 -7.80
N TYR A 120 -4.59 8.37 -8.49
CA TYR A 120 -4.40 8.98 -9.80
C TYR A 120 -3.47 10.20 -9.72
N ASP A 121 -3.70 11.10 -8.77
CA ASP A 121 -2.86 12.29 -8.56
C ASP A 121 -1.41 11.88 -8.21
N CYS A 122 -1.25 10.83 -7.40
CA CYS A 122 0.07 10.24 -7.14
C CYS A 122 0.74 9.75 -8.44
N LEU A 123 0.02 9.06 -9.32
CA LEU A 123 0.56 8.59 -10.60
C LEU A 123 1.02 9.75 -11.51
N MET A 124 0.25 10.84 -11.53
CA MET A 124 0.53 12.03 -12.33
C MET A 124 1.75 12.80 -11.80
N SER A 125 1.90 12.90 -10.48
CA SER A 125 3.03 13.56 -9.82
C SER A 125 4.28 12.68 -9.77
N PHE A 126 4.13 11.35 -9.88
CA PHE A 126 5.23 10.39 -9.84
C PHE A 126 6.01 10.35 -11.16
N ARG A 127 7.35 10.44 -11.07
CA ARG A 127 8.26 10.45 -12.23
C ARG A 127 9.10 9.18 -12.37
N GLY A 128 8.98 8.26 -11.42
CA GLY A 128 9.75 7.04 -11.41
C GLY A 128 9.17 5.96 -12.33
N LYS A 129 9.89 4.83 -12.34
CA LYS A 129 9.67 3.75 -13.31
C LYS A 129 8.72 2.66 -12.83
N TYR A 130 8.78 2.31 -11.54
CA TYR A 130 7.96 1.23 -11.00
C TYR A 130 6.94 1.75 -10.00
N LEU A 131 5.71 1.29 -10.16
CA LEU A 131 4.66 1.35 -9.17
C LEU A 131 4.53 -0.04 -8.54
N ILE A 132 4.58 -0.06 -7.22
CA ILE A 132 4.22 -1.19 -6.37
C ILE A 132 2.82 -0.87 -5.85
N TYR A 133 1.85 -1.71 -6.15
CA TYR A 133 0.47 -1.48 -5.81
C TYR A 133 -0.08 -2.69 -5.05
N VAL A 134 -0.67 -2.44 -3.89
CA VAL A 134 -1.43 -3.45 -3.13
C VAL A 134 -2.86 -2.99 -3.03
N GLY A 135 -3.79 -3.76 -3.58
CA GLY A 135 -5.20 -3.40 -3.66
C GLY A 135 -5.95 -4.33 -4.59
N GLU A 136 -7.08 -3.88 -5.08
CA GLU A 136 -7.94 -4.62 -6.01
C GLU A 136 -7.86 -4.01 -7.42
N GLY A 137 -8.25 -4.80 -8.43
CA GLY A 137 -8.33 -4.32 -9.81
C GLY A 137 -9.55 -3.43 -10.08
N TYR A 138 -9.86 -3.26 -11.37
CA TYR A 138 -11.06 -2.54 -11.81
C TYR A 138 -12.33 -3.06 -11.12
N TYR A 139 -13.23 -2.16 -10.73
CA TYR A 139 -14.45 -2.43 -9.93
C TYR A 139 -14.21 -2.92 -8.50
N GLY A 140 -12.96 -2.94 -8.04
CA GLY A 140 -12.61 -3.27 -6.66
C GLY A 140 -12.77 -2.09 -5.70
N CYS A 141 -12.30 -2.28 -4.47
CA CYS A 141 -12.45 -1.31 -3.38
C CYS A 141 -11.29 -0.30 -3.23
N THR A 142 -10.48 -0.07 -4.27
CA THR A 142 -9.25 0.74 -4.16
C THR A 142 -8.98 1.60 -5.38
N GLY A 143 -8.74 2.91 -5.15
CA GLY A 143 -8.57 3.90 -6.23
C GLY A 143 -9.89 4.30 -6.90
N ASP A 144 -9.79 5.22 -7.86
CA ASP A 144 -10.91 5.63 -8.73
C ASP A 144 -10.73 5.06 -10.15
N ASP A 145 -11.75 5.21 -11.00
CA ASP A 145 -11.71 4.71 -12.38
C ASP A 145 -10.56 5.32 -13.19
N ARG A 146 -10.19 6.58 -12.92
CA ARG A 146 -9.09 7.27 -13.62
C ARG A 146 -7.75 6.62 -13.32
N PHE A 147 -7.49 6.25 -12.06
CA PHE A 147 -6.31 5.50 -11.69
C PHE A 147 -6.20 4.18 -12.46
N HIS A 148 -7.29 3.40 -12.51
CA HIS A 148 -7.29 2.11 -13.20
C HIS A 148 -7.16 2.23 -14.72
N CYS A 149 -7.83 3.22 -15.34
CA CYS A 149 -7.67 3.51 -16.77
C CYS A 149 -6.22 3.90 -17.10
N GLU A 150 -5.57 4.74 -16.27
CA GLU A 150 -4.17 5.14 -16.46
C GLU A 150 -3.22 3.92 -16.39
N LEU A 151 -3.46 3.00 -15.44
CA LEU A 151 -2.67 1.76 -15.36
C LEU A 151 -2.80 0.92 -16.64
N GLU A 152 -4.01 0.77 -17.17
CA GLU A 152 -4.26 0.01 -18.40
C GLU A 152 -3.58 0.65 -19.63
N GLU A 153 -3.65 1.98 -19.73
CA GLU A 153 -3.18 2.72 -20.90
C GLU A 153 -1.66 3.00 -20.91
N ARG A 154 -1.05 3.19 -19.74
CA ARG A 154 0.33 3.73 -19.63
C ARG A 154 1.31 2.85 -18.89
N TRP A 155 0.86 1.73 -18.33
CA TRP A 155 1.70 0.84 -17.54
C TRP A 155 1.65 -0.61 -18.05
N ASP A 156 2.75 -1.31 -17.81
CA ASP A 156 2.87 -2.74 -18.08
C ASP A 156 2.89 -3.50 -16.74
N GLY A 157 1.98 -4.47 -16.59
CA GLY A 157 1.98 -5.38 -15.45
C GLY A 157 3.16 -6.34 -15.53
N VAL A 158 4.13 -6.17 -14.64
CA VAL A 158 5.36 -6.99 -14.59
C VAL A 158 5.17 -8.23 -13.73
N LEU A 159 4.44 -8.10 -12.63
CA LEU A 159 4.23 -9.19 -11.69
C LEU A 159 2.89 -9.02 -10.97
N TYR A 160 2.24 -10.15 -10.73
CA TYR A 160 1.13 -10.29 -9.81
C TYR A 160 1.48 -11.35 -8.75
N GLN A 161 1.08 -11.10 -7.51
CA GLN A 161 1.22 -12.04 -6.41
C GLN A 161 -0.01 -11.97 -5.49
N ASP A 162 -0.63 -13.13 -5.27
CA ASP A 162 -1.67 -13.29 -4.26
C ASP A 162 -1.12 -12.94 -2.87
N ILE A 163 -1.93 -12.24 -2.08
CA ILE A 163 -1.69 -12.00 -0.67
C ILE A 163 -2.84 -12.56 0.16
N PRO A 164 -2.65 -12.82 1.46
CA PRO A 164 -3.75 -13.14 2.36
C PRO A 164 -4.79 -12.03 2.33
N GLN A 165 -6.05 -12.43 2.31
CA GLN A 165 -7.19 -11.53 2.25
C GLN A 165 -8.13 -11.82 3.41
N TRP A 166 -8.90 -10.82 3.81
CA TRP A 166 -10.11 -11.06 4.60
C TRP A 166 -11.22 -11.55 3.70
N TYR A 167 -12.15 -12.35 4.23
CA TYR A 167 -13.29 -12.83 3.47
C TYR A 167 -14.01 -11.68 2.75
N GLY A 168 -14.24 -11.84 1.45
CA GLY A 168 -14.96 -10.87 0.61
C GLY A 168 -14.10 -9.78 -0.02
N LEU A 169 -12.79 -9.74 0.26
CA LEU A 169 -11.83 -8.87 -0.43
C LEU A 169 -11.04 -9.64 -1.48
N ASN A 170 -10.47 -8.93 -2.44
CA ASN A 170 -9.73 -9.49 -3.57
C ASN A 170 -8.34 -8.86 -3.74
N ASP A 171 -7.72 -8.49 -2.61
CA ASP A 171 -6.44 -7.77 -2.59
C ASP A 171 -5.29 -8.60 -3.21
N GLY A 172 -4.51 -7.98 -4.09
CA GLY A 172 -3.28 -8.56 -4.64
C GLY A 172 -2.12 -7.57 -4.58
N LEU A 173 -0.90 -8.09 -4.68
CA LEU A 173 0.29 -7.30 -4.97
C LEU A 173 0.52 -7.26 -6.48
N TYR A 174 0.63 -6.06 -7.02
CA TYR A 174 0.91 -5.78 -8.42
C TYR A 174 2.18 -4.95 -8.53
N ILE A 175 3.05 -5.34 -9.45
CA ILE A 175 4.18 -4.51 -9.87
C ILE A 175 3.93 -4.04 -11.28
N TYR A 176 3.84 -2.73 -11.44
CA TYR A 176 3.72 -2.08 -12.73
C TYR A 176 5.02 -1.38 -13.10
N LYS A 177 5.31 -1.36 -14.40
CA LYS A 177 6.40 -0.59 -14.99
C LYS A 177 5.82 0.40 -15.99
N ARG A 178 6.24 1.66 -15.89
CA ARG A 178 5.84 2.70 -16.84
C ARG A 178 6.33 2.36 -18.24
N ARG A 179 5.46 2.54 -19.25
CA ARG A 179 5.77 2.36 -20.68
C ARG A 179 6.81 3.37 -21.17
#